data_AF-A0A969VS06-F1
#
_entry.id   AF-A0A969VS06-F1
#
_cell.length_a   1.000
_cell.length_b   1.000
_cell.length_c   1.000
_cell.angle_alpha   90.00
_cell.angle_beta   90.00
_cell.angle_gamma   90.00
#
_symmetry.space_group_name_H-M   'P 1'
#
loop_
_entity.id
_entity.type
_entity.pdbx_description
1 polymer ?
#
loop_
_entity_poly.entity_id
_entity_poly.type
_entity_poly.pdbx_seq_one_letter_code
_entity_poly.pdbx_strand_id
1 'polypeptide(L)'
;MPDEHIKRCDVRIPIALFNQIEDIAVNRFNVPLYHKTGKPQVSSTIIELIKIGIATLNGDALPDNVDVDRKIENSIEPLQKQINQLAIALLTLQNQK
;
A
#
# COMPACT_ATOMS: atom_id res chain seq x y z
N MET A 1 16.56 -23.09 -22.10
CA MET A 1 17.65 -22.09 -22.05
C MET A 1 17.52 -21.41 -20.69
N PRO A 2 18.51 -21.49 -19.79
CA PRO A 2 18.46 -20.71 -18.56
C PRO A 2 18.53 -19.22 -18.91
N ASP A 3 17.67 -18.40 -18.32
CA ASP A 3 17.65 -16.93 -18.53
C ASP A 3 19.05 -16.34 -18.28
N GLU A 4 19.69 -15.85 -19.34
CA GLU A 4 21.11 -15.48 -19.37
C GLU A 4 21.45 -14.18 -18.59
N HIS A 5 20.44 -13.55 -17.97
CA HIS A 5 20.57 -12.24 -17.32
C HIS A 5 20.20 -12.20 -15.82
N ILE A 6 19.95 -13.35 -15.18
CA ILE A 6 19.61 -13.37 -13.76
C ILE A 6 20.85 -13.74 -12.91
N LYS A 7 21.21 -12.87 -11.96
CA LYS A 7 22.22 -13.15 -10.94
C LYS A 7 21.53 -13.37 -9.59
N ARG A 8 21.88 -14.46 -8.91
CA ARG A 8 21.48 -14.69 -7.52
C ARG A 8 22.34 -13.82 -6.60
N CYS A 9 21.70 -13.15 -5.66
CA CYS A 9 22.34 -12.36 -4.61
C CYS A 9 21.87 -12.87 -3.24
N ASP A 10 22.80 -13.10 -2.32
CA ASP A 10 22.49 -13.41 -0.92
C ASP A 10 22.77 -12.17 -0.06
N VAL A 11 21.77 -11.71 0.69
CA VAL A 11 21.85 -10.47 1.49
C VAL A 11 21.66 -10.80 2.97
N ARG A 12 22.49 -10.19 3.83
CA ARG A 12 22.30 -10.23 5.29
C ARG A 12 21.62 -8.94 5.73
N ILE A 13 20.47 -9.04 6.39
CA ILE A 13 19.74 -7.88 6.93
C ILE A 13 19.33 -8.10 8.39
N PRO A 14 19.15 -7.02 9.17
CA PRO A 14 18.62 -7.11 10.53
C PRO A 14 17.26 -7.80 10.57
N ILE A 15 17.01 -8.61 11.60
CA ILE A 15 15.76 -9.37 11.73
C ILE A 15 14.53 -8.46 11.77
N ALA A 16 14.63 -7.31 12.43
CA ALA A 16 13.55 -6.33 12.51
C ALA A 16 13.16 -5.79 11.13
N LEU A 17 14.16 -5.56 10.26
CA LEU A 17 13.91 -5.13 8.88
C LEU A 17 13.27 -6.25 8.06
N PHE A 18 13.74 -7.49 8.22
CA PHE A 18 13.14 -8.64 7.53
C PHE A 18 11.66 -8.82 7.89
N ASN A 19 11.30 -8.68 9.17
CA ASN A 19 9.90 -8.77 9.60
C ASN A 19 9.02 -7.68 8.96
N GLN A 20 9.53 -6.44 8.83
CA GLN A 20 8.82 -5.37 8.12
C GLN A 20 8.61 -5.71 6.64
N ILE A 21 9.58 -6.37 6.00
CA ILE A 21 9.45 -6.83 4.61
C ILE A 21 8.38 -7.92 4.51
N GLU A 22 8.32 -8.86 5.47
CA GLU A 22 7.26 -9.88 5.53
C GLU A 22 5.87 -9.21 5.65
N ASP A 23 5.72 -8.20 6.50
CA ASP A 23 4.48 -7.44 6.67
C ASP A 23 4.07 -6.70 5.40
N ILE A 24 5.02 -6.06 4.71
CA ILE A 24 4.77 -5.40 3.42
C ILE A 24 4.34 -6.42 2.37
N ALA A 25 5.01 -7.57 2.31
CA ALA A 25 4.71 -8.62 1.35
C ALA A 25 3.25 -9.11 1.49
N VAL A 26 2.78 -9.33 2.71
CA VAL A 26 1.40 -9.76 2.98
C VAL A 26 0.40 -8.62 2.74
N ASN A 27 0.63 -7.45 3.36
CA ASN A 27 -0.39 -6.40 3.44
C ASN A 27 -0.47 -5.52 2.18
N ARG A 28 0.64 -5.36 1.45
CA ARG A 28 0.69 -4.50 0.25
C ARG A 28 0.72 -5.29 -1.05
N PHE A 29 1.47 -6.39 -1.09
CA PHE A 29 1.65 -7.17 -2.32
C PHE A 29 0.80 -8.45 -2.37
N ASN A 30 0.10 -8.79 -1.29
CA ASN A 30 -0.73 -10.00 -1.18
C ASN A 30 0.00 -11.26 -1.66
N VAL A 31 1.26 -11.42 -1.26
CA VAL A 31 2.09 -12.54 -1.73
C VAL A 31 1.59 -13.86 -1.13
N PRO A 32 1.73 -14.98 -1.87
CA PRO A 32 1.40 -16.29 -1.33
C PRO A 32 2.27 -16.62 -0.10
N LEU A 33 1.71 -17.45 0.79
CA LEU A 33 2.44 -18.03 1.90
C LEU A 33 3.03 -19.39 1.50
N TYR A 34 4.23 -19.70 1.96
CA TYR A 34 4.81 -21.03 1.82
C TYR A 34 4.00 -22.03 2.64
N HIS A 35 3.46 -23.04 1.96
CA HIS A 35 2.56 -24.02 2.54
C HIS A 35 3.11 -24.80 3.76
N LYS A 36 4.43 -24.93 3.90
CA LYS A 36 5.07 -25.66 5.03
C LYS A 36 5.37 -24.77 6.23
N THR A 37 5.73 -23.52 6.00
CA THR A 37 6.25 -22.64 7.07
C THR A 37 5.26 -21.56 7.47
N GLY A 38 4.21 -21.34 6.67
CA GLY A 38 3.27 -20.23 6.85
C GLY A 38 3.87 -18.85 6.57
N LYS A 39 5.14 -18.80 6.15
CA LYS A 39 5.86 -17.54 5.92
C LYS A 39 5.61 -17.00 4.52
N PRO A 40 5.57 -15.67 4.33
CA PRO A 40 5.38 -15.07 3.01
C PRO A 40 6.57 -15.30 2.08
N GLN A 41 6.29 -15.39 0.78
CA GLN A 41 7.33 -15.43 -0.25
C GLN A 41 7.85 -14.01 -0.53
N VAL A 42 8.92 -13.61 0.17
CA VAL A 42 9.38 -12.20 0.18
C VAL A 42 10.32 -11.81 -0.98
N SER A 43 10.84 -12.75 -1.77
CA SER A 43 11.86 -12.45 -2.78
C SER A 43 11.40 -11.41 -3.81
N SER A 44 10.16 -11.50 -4.30
CA SER A 44 9.58 -10.52 -5.22
C SER A 44 9.42 -9.15 -4.57
N THR A 45 8.98 -9.11 -3.31
CA THR A 45 8.86 -7.89 -2.51
C THR A 45 10.21 -7.21 -2.32
N ILE A 46 11.27 -7.96 -2.01
CA ILE A 46 12.64 -7.42 -1.87
C ILE A 46 13.10 -6.78 -3.18
N ILE A 47 12.88 -7.45 -4.32
CA ILE A 47 13.24 -6.91 -5.64
C ILE A 47 12.49 -5.60 -5.90
N GLU A 48 11.20 -5.53 -5.58
CA GLU A 48 10.41 -4.34 -5.79
C GLU A 48 10.86 -3.17 -4.91
N LEU A 49 11.15 -3.44 -3.63
CA LEU A 49 11.71 -2.44 -2.72
C LEU A 49 13.08 -1.92 -3.19
N ILE A 50 13.92 -2.79 -3.78
CA ILE A 50 15.19 -2.38 -4.38
C ILE A 50 14.96 -1.44 -5.56
N LYS A 51 14.03 -1.76 -6.47
CA LYS A 51 13.70 -0.89 -7.60
C LYS A 51 13.22 0.49 -7.14
N ILE A 52 12.31 0.52 -6.16
CA ILE A 52 11.81 1.76 -5.57
C ILE A 52 12.97 2.56 -4.97
N GLY A 53 13.84 1.92 -4.18
CA GLY A 53 15.02 2.57 -3.60
C GLY A 53 15.97 3.15 -4.65
N ILE A 54 16.23 2.43 -5.74
CA ILE A 54 17.05 2.92 -6.86
C ILE A 54 16.40 4.14 -7.53
N ALA A 55 15.10 4.09 -7.80
CA ALA A 55 14.37 5.21 -8.39
C ALA A 55 14.47 6.46 -7.49
N THR A 56 14.24 6.31 -6.18
CA THR A 56 14.37 7.41 -5.22
C THR A 56 15.78 8.00 -5.18
N LEU A 57 16.83 7.17 -5.28
CA LEU A 57 18.22 7.66 -5.34
C LEU A 57 18.52 8.46 -6.62
N ASN A 58 17.82 8.17 -7.71
CA ASN A 58 17.93 8.92 -8.98
C ASN A 58 17.12 10.23 -8.96
N GLY A 59 16.43 10.54 -7.85
CA GLY A 59 15.58 11.71 -7.72
C GLY A 59 14.17 11.52 -8.25
N ASP A 60 13.78 10.29 -8.60
CA ASP A 60 12.40 9.99 -8.97
C ASP A 60 11.51 10.09 -7.73
N ALA A 61 10.32 10.67 -7.91
CA ALA A 61 9.30 10.65 -6.88
C ALA A 61 8.91 9.20 -6.56
N LEU A 62 8.60 8.92 -5.29
CA LEU A 62 8.03 7.63 -4.91
C LEU A 62 6.73 7.38 -5.69
N PRO A 63 6.44 6.12 -6.08
CA PRO A 63 5.22 5.81 -6.79
C PRO A 63 4.01 6.29 -5.98
N ASP A 64 3.20 7.13 -6.63
CA ASP A 64 2.05 7.77 -6.01
C ASP A 64 0.96 6.74 -5.69
N ASN A 65 0.24 6.93 -4.58
CA ASN A 65 -0.73 5.94 -4.12
C ASN A 65 -2.12 6.18 -4.73
N VAL A 66 -2.16 6.19 -6.06
CA VAL A 66 -3.34 6.54 -6.87
C VAL A 66 -4.59 5.78 -6.43
N ASP A 67 -4.45 4.51 -6.02
CA ASP A 67 -5.59 3.72 -5.55
C ASP A 67 -6.13 4.15 -4.18
N VAL A 68 -5.25 4.61 -3.28
CA VAL A 68 -5.65 5.19 -1.99
C VAL A 68 -6.28 6.55 -2.21
N ASP A 69 -5.68 7.39 -3.06
CA ASP A 69 -6.21 8.72 -3.37
C ASP A 69 -7.59 8.60 -4.02
N ARG A 70 -7.77 7.67 -4.98
CA ARG A 70 -9.07 7.40 -5.59
C ARG A 70 -10.09 6.89 -4.57
N LYS A 71 -9.70 6.05 -3.59
CA LYS A 71 -10.60 5.60 -2.53
C LYS A 71 -11.00 6.76 -1.61
N ILE A 72 -10.07 7.66 -1.30
CA ILE A 72 -10.32 8.87 -0.51
C ILE A 72 -11.29 9.78 -1.27
N GLU A 73 -11.00 10.09 -2.54
CA GLU A 73 -11.87 10.90 -3.41
C GLU A 73 -13.29 10.34 -3.50
N ASN A 74 -13.42 9.04 -3.76
CA ASN A 74 -14.72 8.37 -3.82
C ASN A 74 -15.49 8.41 -2.49
N SER A 75 -14.80 8.56 -1.36
CA SER A 75 -15.41 8.62 -0.03
C SER A 75 -15.84 10.05 0.34
N ILE A 76 -15.26 11.08 -0.28
CA ILE A 76 -15.55 12.49 0.03
C ILE A 76 -16.95 12.89 -0.41
N GLU A 77 -17.36 12.55 -1.64
CA GLU A 77 -18.67 12.98 -2.18
C GLU A 77 -19.86 12.45 -1.35
N PRO A 78 -19.91 11.16 -0.95
CA PRO A 78 -20.97 10.65 -0.08
C PRO A 78 -21.02 11.34 1.29
N LEU A 79 -19.85 11.61 1.89
CA LEU A 79 -19.76 12.30 3.19
C LEU A 79 -20.26 13.74 3.10
N GLN A 80 -19.89 14.46 2.03
CA GLN A 80 -20.40 15.81 1.79
C GLN A 80 -21.92 15.85 1.64
N LYS A 81 -22.51 14.86 0.93
CA LYS A 81 -23.98 14.75 0.82
C LYS A 81 -24.63 14.54 2.18
N GLN A 82 -24.08 13.66 3.02
CA GLN A 82 -24.59 13.43 4.37
C GLN A 82 -24.51 14.69 5.25
N ILE A 83 -23.39 15.41 5.21
CA ILE A 83 -23.20 16.67 5.95
C ILE A 83 -24.26 17.70 5.52
N ASN A 84 -24.49 17.86 4.22
CA ASN A 84 -25.49 18.80 3.71
C ASN A 84 -26.92 18.43 4.13
N GLN A 85 -27.27 17.14 4.10
CA GLN A 85 -28.56 16.66 4.56
C GLN A 85 -28.77 16.93 6.06
N LEU A 86 -27.75 16.67 6.87
CA LEU A 86 -27.79 16.96 8.31
C LEU A 86 -27.94 18.45 8.58
N ALA A 87 -27.23 19.31 7.85
CA ALA A 87 -27.34 20.76 7.98
C ALA A 87 -28.76 21.27 7.67
N ILE A 88 -29.38 20.76 6.59
CA ILE A 88 -30.76 21.10 6.21
C ILE A 88 -31.75 20.65 7.29
N ALA A 89 -31.60 19.42 7.79
CA ALA A 89 -32.45 18.89 8.85
C ALA A 89 -32.37 19.74 10.14
N LEU A 90 -31.17 20.18 10.50
CA LEU A 90 -30.93 21.00 11.68
C LEU A 90 -31.58 22.38 11.57
N LEU A 91 -31.46 23.04 10.42
CA LEU A 91 -32.13 24.31 10.13
C LEU A 91 -33.66 24.19 10.19
N THR A 92 -34.19 23.07 9.68
CA THR A 92 -35.63 22.81 9.65
C THR A 92 -36.18 22.67 11.08
N LEU A 93 -35.44 21.97 11.96
CA LEU A 93 -35.80 21.82 13.37
C LEU A 93 -35.69 23.13 14.16
N GLN A 94 -34.73 24.00 13.82
CA GLN A 94 -34.58 25.30 14.47
C GLN A 94 -35.70 26.28 14.08
N ASN A 95 -36.21 26.22 12.84
CA ASN A 95 -37.29 27.08 12.36
C ASN A 95 -38.70 26.61 12.79
N GLN A 96 -38.80 25.45 13.46
CA GLN A 96 -40.05 24.89 13.99
C GLN A 96 -40.26 25.15 15.50
N LYS A 97 -39.29 25.81 16.16
CA LYS A 97 -39.40 26.29 17.55
C LYS A 97 -39.63 27.80 17.57
#